data_AF-A0A4Q2XDL2-F1
#
_entry.id   AF-A0A4Q2XDL2-F1
#
_cell.length_a   1.000
_cell.length_b   1.000
_cell.length_c   1.000
_cell.angle_alpha   90.00
_cell.angle_beta   90.00
_cell.angle_gamma   90.00
#
_symmetry.space_group_name_H-M   'P 1'
#
loop_
_entity.id
_entity.type
_entity.pdbx_description
1 polymer ?
#
loop_
_entity_poly.entity_id
_entity_poly.type
_entity_poly.pdbx_seq_one_letter_code
_entity_poly.pdbx_strand_id
1 'polypeptide(L)'
;MLPPRITLTQEILRLISPIDEFKGEGRTLGGLGAEKLQSLRRIATIESAGSSTRIEGSRLSDREVETLLSGVASESFQSRDEQEVAGYAYVTETIQTVWQELRLTQGILLQLHRDLLRYSEKDDRHRGEWKTHP
;
A
#
# COMPACT_ATOMS: atom_id res chain seq x y z
N MET A 1 12.64 13.89 -16.24
CA MET A 1 13.65 12.81 -16.10
C MET A 1 13.55 11.93 -17.32
N LEU A 2 14.68 11.52 -17.92
CA LEU A 2 14.67 10.48 -18.95
C LEU A 2 14.27 9.15 -18.29
N PRO A 3 13.45 8.31 -18.95
CA PRO A 3 13.10 7.01 -18.40
C PRO A 3 14.39 6.19 -18.17
N PRO A 4 14.46 5.41 -17.09
CA PRO A 4 15.61 4.54 -16.86
C PRO A 4 15.77 3.59 -18.06
N ARG A 5 17.00 3.44 -18.56
CA ARG A 5 17.29 2.39 -19.55
C ARG A 5 17.35 1.06 -18.83
N ILE A 6 16.32 0.24 -19.02
CA ILE A 6 16.27 -1.13 -18.51
C ILE A 6 16.70 -2.05 -19.66
N THR A 7 17.85 -2.70 -19.51
CA THR A 7 18.30 -3.74 -20.44
C THR A 7 17.68 -5.07 -20.03
N LEU A 8 16.84 -5.65 -20.88
CA LEU A 8 16.29 -6.99 -20.66
C LEU A 8 17.39 -8.03 -20.81
N THR A 9 17.58 -8.84 -19.77
CA THR A 9 18.53 -9.96 -19.75
C THR A 9 17.78 -11.29 -19.65
N GLN A 10 18.45 -12.39 -20.00
CA GLN A 10 17.89 -13.74 -19.82
C GLN A 10 17.56 -14.05 -18.35
N GLU A 11 18.34 -13.48 -17.43
CA GLU A 11 18.06 -13.62 -15.99
C GLU A 11 16.76 -12.91 -15.59
N ILE A 12 16.53 -11.69 -16.07
CA ILE A 12 15.27 -10.95 -15.82
C ILE A 12 14.08 -11.75 -16.38
N LEU A 13 14.19 -12.27 -17.60
CA LEU A 13 13.14 -13.08 -18.21
C LEU A 13 12.88 -14.36 -17.39
N ARG A 14 13.93 -15.05 -16.93
CA ARG A 14 13.80 -16.24 -16.08
C ARG A 14 13.10 -15.94 -14.74
N LEU A 15 13.27 -14.75 -14.18
CA LEU A 15 12.59 -14.33 -12.95
C LEU A 15 11.14 -13.92 -13.19
N ILE A 16 10.81 -13.36 -14.36
CA ILE A 16 9.45 -12.95 -14.71
C ILE A 16 8.58 -14.18 -15.06
N SER A 17 9.12 -15.20 -15.74
CA SER A 17 8.32 -16.33 -16.23
C SER A 17 7.46 -17.02 -15.15
N PRO A 18 7.96 -17.32 -13.94
CA PRO A 18 7.14 -17.93 -12.89
C PRO A 18 6.02 -17.01 -12.39
N ILE A 19 6.23 -15.68 -12.40
CA ILE A 19 5.22 -14.69 -12.00
C ILE A 19 4.09 -14.67 -13.03
N ASP A 20 4.41 -14.72 -14.32
CA ASP A 20 3.44 -14.74 -15.40
C ASP A 20 2.64 -16.06 -15.45
N GLU A 21 3.29 -17.20 -15.20
CA GLU A 21 2.63 -18.50 -15.09
C GLU A 21 1.62 -18.51 -13.94
N PHE A 22 2.02 -18.07 -12.74
CA PHE A 22 1.14 -17.94 -11.59
C PHE A 22 -0.02 -16.97 -11.83
N LYS A 23 0.21 -15.85 -12.51
CA LYS A 23 -0.85 -14.91 -12.90
C LYS A 23 -1.85 -15.55 -13.87
N GLY A 24 -1.38 -16.44 -14.75
CA GLY A 24 -2.22 -17.24 -15.64
C GLY A 24 -3.10 -18.22 -14.85
N GLU A 25 -2.50 -19.00 -13.97
CA GLU A 25 -3.22 -19.93 -13.07
C GLU A 25 -4.24 -19.20 -12.19
N GLY A 26 -3.86 -18.04 -11.65
CA GLY A 26 -4.73 -17.20 -10.83
C GLY A 26 -5.99 -16.72 -11.55
N ARG A 27 -5.95 -16.54 -12.87
CA ARG A 27 -7.16 -16.24 -13.67
C ARG A 27 -8.09 -17.45 -13.81
N THR A 28 -7.56 -18.66 -13.72
CA THR A 28 -8.34 -19.90 -13.74
C THR A 28 -8.95 -20.24 -12.37
N LEU A 29 -8.45 -19.66 -11.27
CA LEU A 29 -9.01 -19.75 -9.91
C LEU A 29 -10.34 -18.98 -9.74
N GLY A 30 -11.07 -18.69 -10.83
CA GLY A 30 -12.33 -17.92 -10.87
C GLY A 30 -13.52 -18.50 -10.09
N GLY A 31 -13.28 -19.43 -9.16
CA GLY A 31 -14.27 -20.06 -8.28
C GLY A 31 -14.14 -19.72 -6.79
N LEU A 32 -13.21 -18.85 -6.38
CA LEU A 32 -13.16 -18.41 -4.98
C LEU A 32 -14.39 -17.52 -4.68
N GLY A 33 -15.20 -17.92 -3.70
CA GLY A 33 -16.36 -17.15 -3.25
C GLY A 33 -15.97 -15.76 -2.74
N ALA A 34 -16.88 -14.79 -2.86
CA ALA A 34 -16.66 -13.39 -2.51
C ALA A 34 -16.11 -13.20 -1.08
N GLU A 35 -16.60 -13.97 -0.11
CA GLU A 35 -16.12 -13.93 1.28
C GLU A 35 -14.64 -14.35 1.40
N LYS A 36 -14.22 -15.37 0.64
CA LYS A 36 -12.83 -15.83 0.67
C LYS A 36 -11.90 -14.79 0.04
N LEU A 37 -12.33 -14.15 -1.04
CA LEU A 37 -11.61 -13.05 -1.67
C LEU A 37 -11.49 -11.84 -0.73
N GLN A 38 -12.57 -11.49 -0.03
CA GLN A 38 -12.55 -10.41 0.96
C GLN A 38 -11.59 -10.72 2.11
N SER A 39 -11.58 -11.96 2.61
CA SER A 39 -10.63 -12.42 3.64
C SER A 39 -9.18 -12.34 3.16
N LEU A 40 -8.88 -12.81 1.94
CA LEU A 40 -7.53 -12.73 1.37
C LEU A 40 -7.08 -11.28 1.18
N ARG A 41 -7.98 -10.40 0.71
CA ARG A 41 -7.69 -8.97 0.58
C ARG A 41 -7.38 -8.32 1.93
N ARG A 42 -8.14 -8.66 2.96
CA ARG A 42 -7.90 -8.18 4.33
C ARG A 42 -6.53 -8.62 4.85
N ILE A 43 -6.18 -9.90 4.72
CA ILE A 43 -4.88 -10.44 5.12
C ILE A 43 -3.75 -9.71 4.36
N ALA A 44 -3.87 -9.60 3.03
CA ALA A 44 -2.88 -8.91 2.21
C ALA A 44 -2.70 -7.44 2.63
N THR A 45 -3.78 -6.76 3.03
CA THR A 45 -3.71 -5.37 3.52
C THR A 45 -2.98 -5.26 4.85
N ILE A 46 -3.25 -6.17 5.80
CA ILE A 46 -2.58 -6.22 7.10
C ILE A 46 -1.08 -6.46 6.92
N GLU A 47 -0.72 -7.51 6.18
CA GLU A 47 0.67 -7.89 5.91
C GLU A 47 1.43 -6.79 5.17
N SER A 48 0.80 -6.16 4.17
CA SER A 48 1.39 -5.09 3.38
C SER A 48 1.64 -3.83 4.22
N ALA A 49 0.65 -3.43 5.03
CA ALA A 49 0.77 -2.26 5.89
C ALA A 49 1.82 -2.48 6.98
N GLY A 50 1.72 -3.59 7.73
CA GLY A 50 2.68 -3.91 8.78
C GLY A 50 4.11 -4.06 8.26
N SER A 51 4.31 -4.74 7.14
CA SER A 51 5.66 -4.96 6.61
C SER A 51 6.28 -3.67 6.06
N SER A 52 5.51 -2.85 5.35
CA SER A 52 6.03 -1.59 4.78
C SER A 52 6.41 -0.60 5.88
N THR A 53 5.59 -0.46 6.93
CA THR A 53 5.90 0.45 8.03
C THR A 53 7.00 -0.09 8.95
N ARG A 54 7.15 -1.42 9.09
CA ARG A 54 8.28 -2.02 9.83
C ARG A 54 9.64 -1.74 9.17
N ILE A 55 9.70 -1.67 7.83
CA ILE A 55 10.92 -1.24 7.12
C ILE A 55 11.33 0.19 7.51
N GLU A 56 10.34 1.04 7.79
CA GLU A 56 10.53 2.44 8.22
C GLU A 56 10.65 2.59 9.76
N GLY A 57 10.60 1.49 10.50
CA GLY A 57 10.86 1.44 11.95
C GLY A 57 9.65 1.26 12.87
N SER A 58 8.45 1.05 12.31
CA SER A 58 7.26 0.67 13.10
C SER A 58 7.51 -0.63 13.89
N ARG A 59 6.87 -0.75 15.05
CA ARG A 59 6.99 -1.93 15.95
C ARG A 59 5.72 -2.76 16.04
N LEU A 60 4.67 -2.39 15.32
CA LEU A 60 3.40 -3.11 15.37
C LEU A 60 3.53 -4.50 14.74
N SER A 61 3.03 -5.49 15.46
CA SER A 61 2.80 -6.86 14.97
C SER A 61 1.58 -6.92 14.06
N ASP A 62 1.47 -7.97 13.26
CA ASP A 62 0.33 -8.10 12.32
C ASP A 62 -1.02 -8.20 13.05
N ARG A 63 -1.02 -8.73 14.28
CA ARG A 63 -2.22 -8.76 15.14
C ARG A 63 -2.61 -7.36 15.63
N GLU A 64 -1.63 -6.53 15.97
CA GLU A 64 -1.88 -5.13 16.36
C GLU A 64 -2.35 -4.31 15.17
N VAL A 65 -1.73 -4.50 14.00
CA VAL A 65 -2.19 -3.92 12.72
C VAL A 65 -3.62 -4.37 12.40
N GLU A 66 -3.94 -5.66 12.54
CA GLU A 66 -5.31 -6.15 12.31
C GLU A 66 -6.31 -5.49 13.26
N THR A 67 -5.97 -5.38 14.55
CA THR A 67 -6.84 -4.76 15.56
C THR A 67 -7.09 -3.30 15.21
N LEU A 68 -6.01 -2.57 14.86
CA LEU A 68 -6.07 -1.19 14.41
C LEU A 68 -6.97 -1.03 13.19
N LEU A 69 -6.76 -1.85 12.15
CA LEU A 69 -7.51 -1.78 10.90
C LEU A 69 -8.98 -2.24 11.04
N SER A 70 -9.29 -3.05 12.05
CA SER A 70 -10.67 -3.41 12.40
C SER A 70 -11.43 -2.28 13.10
N GLY A 71 -10.71 -1.34 13.73
CA GLY A 71 -11.24 -0.26 14.56
C GLY A 71 -11.21 1.13 13.92
N VAL A 72 -10.92 1.26 12.62
CA VAL A 72 -10.69 2.54 11.88
C VAL A 72 -11.86 3.53 11.92
N ALA A 73 -12.99 3.19 12.56
CA ALA A 73 -14.02 4.15 12.92
C ALA A 73 -13.64 5.06 14.11
N SER A 74 -12.59 4.74 14.88
CA SER A 74 -12.08 5.58 15.98
C SER A 74 -10.92 6.44 15.48
N GLU A 75 -11.14 7.74 15.27
CA GLU A 75 -10.14 8.70 14.75
C GLU A 75 -8.99 9.01 15.72
N SER A 76 -8.87 8.30 16.84
CA SER A 76 -7.82 8.51 17.83
C SER A 76 -6.74 7.43 17.74
N PHE A 77 -5.64 7.75 17.05
CA PHE A 77 -4.42 6.94 17.04
C PHE A 77 -3.48 7.41 18.14
N GLN A 78 -3.02 6.49 19.01
CA GLN A 78 -2.24 6.83 20.20
C GLN A 78 -0.74 6.90 19.94
N SER A 79 -0.27 6.28 18.86
CA SER A 79 1.14 6.22 18.51
C SER A 79 1.40 6.63 17.06
N ARG A 80 2.62 7.09 16.79
CA ARG A 80 3.10 7.37 15.43
C ARG A 80 2.98 6.12 14.54
N ASP A 81 3.31 4.95 15.08
CA ASP A 81 3.26 3.70 14.35
C ASP A 81 1.82 3.37 13.90
N GLU A 82 0.82 3.62 14.75
CA GLU A 82 -0.60 3.47 14.40
C GLU A 82 -1.02 4.46 13.31
N GLN A 83 -0.60 5.73 13.42
CA GLN A 83 -0.91 6.77 12.42
C GLN A 83 -0.36 6.39 11.04
N GLU A 84 0.89 5.89 10.99
CA GLU A 84 1.56 5.47 9.75
C GLU A 84 0.88 4.25 9.11
N VAL A 85 0.54 3.23 9.92
CA VAL A 85 -0.17 2.04 9.43
C VAL A 85 -1.56 2.40 8.92
N ALA A 86 -2.31 3.24 9.63
CA ALA A 86 -3.64 3.67 9.22
C ALA A 86 -3.60 4.48 7.91
N GLY A 87 -2.64 5.39 7.78
CA GLY A 87 -2.43 6.18 6.56
C GLY A 87 -2.04 5.31 5.35
N TYR A 88 -1.14 4.35 5.56
CA TYR A 88 -0.75 3.39 4.52
C TYR A 88 -1.94 2.56 4.05
N ALA A 89 -2.70 1.99 4.98
CA ALA A 89 -3.87 1.18 4.66
C ALA A 89 -4.92 2.00 3.91
N TYR A 90 -5.15 3.25 4.31
CA TYR A 90 -6.08 4.17 3.65
C TYR A 90 -5.71 4.40 2.17
N VAL A 91 -4.44 4.73 1.90
CA VAL A 91 -3.97 4.99 0.53
C VAL A 91 -3.99 3.73 -0.32
N THR A 92 -3.57 2.60 0.23
CA THR A 92 -3.53 1.34 -0.50
C THR A 92 -4.94 0.86 -0.84
N GLU A 93 -5.89 0.98 0.09
CA GLU A 93 -7.30 0.68 -0.16
C GLU A 93 -7.91 1.62 -1.22
N THR A 94 -7.57 2.91 -1.17
CA THR A 94 -7.98 3.89 -2.18
C THR A 94 -7.48 3.48 -3.56
N ILE A 95 -6.17 3.20 -3.70
CA ILE A 95 -5.56 2.75 -4.96
C ILE A 95 -6.23 1.47 -5.44
N GLN A 96 -6.39 0.45 -4.58
CA GLN A 96 -7.03 -0.81 -4.94
C GLN A 96 -8.49 -0.65 -5.37
N THR A 97 -9.20 0.36 -4.87
CA THR A 97 -10.59 0.60 -5.24
C THR A 97 -10.71 1.27 -6.61
N VAL A 98 -9.79 2.18 -6.94
CA VAL A 98 -9.90 3.03 -8.15
C VAL A 98 -8.81 2.80 -9.20
N TRP A 99 -7.99 1.74 -9.06
CA TRP A 99 -6.78 1.54 -9.88
C TRP A 99 -7.03 1.56 -11.39
N GLN A 100 -8.21 1.13 -11.85
CA GLN A 100 -8.55 1.10 -13.28
C GLN A 100 -8.72 2.51 -13.86
N GLU A 101 -9.13 3.46 -13.04
CA GLU A 101 -9.44 4.84 -13.43
C GLU A 101 -8.28 5.80 -13.08
N LEU A 102 -7.32 5.34 -12.27
CA LEU A 102 -6.23 6.15 -11.75
C LEU A 102 -5.25 6.52 -12.87
N ARG A 103 -5.25 7.80 -13.24
CA ARG A 103 -4.28 8.38 -14.18
C ARG A 103 -3.13 9.01 -13.42
N LEU A 104 -1.95 8.39 -13.46
CA LEU A 104 -0.76 8.92 -12.79
C LEU A 104 -0.45 10.34 -13.28
N THR A 105 -0.61 11.30 -12.37
CA THR A 105 -0.27 12.71 -12.54
C THR A 105 0.40 13.19 -11.27
N GLN A 106 1.14 14.31 -11.36
CA GLN A 106 1.70 14.95 -10.17
C GLN A 106 0.61 15.26 -9.13
N GLY A 107 -0.57 15.72 -9.56
CA GLY A 107 -1.69 15.99 -8.65
C GLY A 107 -2.13 14.76 -7.87
N ILE A 108 -2.28 13.61 -8.54
CA ILE A 108 -2.61 12.35 -7.86
C ILE A 108 -1.49 11.93 -6.91
N LEU A 109 -0.22 12.05 -7.30
CA LEU A 109 0.89 11.68 -6.42
C LEU A 109 0.91 12.52 -5.13
N LEU A 110 0.73 13.85 -5.25
CA LEU A 110 0.65 14.74 -4.10
C LEU A 110 -0.60 14.47 -3.25
N GLN A 111 -1.73 14.14 -3.88
CA GLN A 111 -2.94 13.73 -3.17
C GLN A 111 -2.72 12.43 -2.38
N LEU A 112 -2.18 11.38 -3.00
CA LEU A 112 -1.90 10.12 -2.31
C LEU A 112 -0.89 10.32 -1.18
N HIS A 113 0.12 11.16 -1.37
CA HIS A 113 1.06 11.54 -0.31
C HIS A 113 0.37 12.30 0.83
N ARG A 114 -0.58 13.19 0.51
CA ARG A 114 -1.40 13.86 1.52
C ARG A 114 -2.20 12.84 2.31
N ASP A 115 -2.87 11.95 1.61
CA ASP A 115 -3.76 10.96 2.20
C ASP A 115 -2.98 9.92 3.02
N LEU A 116 -1.73 9.63 2.64
CA LEU A 116 -0.81 8.75 3.39
C LEU A 116 -0.49 9.33 4.77
N LEU A 117 -0.31 10.65 4.86
CA LEU A 117 0.09 11.34 6.09
C LEU A 117 -1.12 11.99 6.79
N ARG A 118 -2.35 11.63 6.43
CA ARG A 118 -3.57 12.26 6.96
C ARG A 118 -3.68 12.21 8.48
N TYR A 119 -3.09 11.19 9.10
CA TYR A 119 -3.09 10.98 10.55
C TYR A 119 -1.75 11.37 11.21
N SER A 120 -0.72 11.70 10.43
CA SER A 120 0.58 12.10 10.98
C SER A 120 0.51 13.55 11.48
N GLU A 121 0.61 13.74 12.79
CA GLU A 121 0.68 15.07 13.38
C GLU A 121 2.03 15.75 13.09
N LYS A 122 3.11 14.97 13.02
CA LYS A 122 4.47 15.45 12.79
C LYS A 122 4.64 16.05 11.39
N ASP A 123 4.04 15.43 10.40
CA ASP A 123 4.29 15.70 8.99
C ASP A 123 3.24 16.62 8.35
N ASP A 124 2.31 17.16 9.16
CA ASP A 124 1.19 17.99 8.70
C ASP A 124 1.65 19.18 7.83
N ARG A 125 2.80 19.76 8.16
CA ARG A 125 3.35 20.95 7.50
C ARG A 125 3.82 20.74 6.06
N HIS A 126 4.21 19.52 5.68
CA HIS A 126 4.68 19.21 4.31
C HIS A 126 3.82 18.13 3.63
N ARG A 127 2.66 17.85 4.20
CA ARG A 127 1.75 16.84 3.71
C ARG A 127 1.19 17.25 2.34
N GLY A 128 1.33 16.36 1.36
CA GLY A 128 0.92 16.63 -0.02
C GLY A 128 1.79 17.62 -0.78
N GLU A 129 2.99 17.92 -0.29
CA GLU A 129 3.94 18.79 -0.97
C GLU A 129 5.29 18.10 -1.16
N TRP A 130 6.08 18.59 -2.11
CA TRP A 130 7.47 18.16 -2.25
C TRP A 130 8.30 18.73 -1.11
N LYS A 131 9.31 17.97 -0.66
CA LYS A 131 10.29 18.49 0.29
C LYS A 131 11.00 19.71 -0.30
N THR A 132 10.99 20.82 0.43
CA THR A 132 11.66 22.08 0.04
C THR A 132 13.05 22.23 0.65
N HIS A 133 13.40 21.37 1.61
CA HIS A 133 14.70 21.35 2.28
C HIS A 133 15.24 19.91 2.36
N PRO A 134 16.58 19.73 2.32
CA PRO A 134 17.23 18.41 2.48
C PRO A 134 16.89 17.73 3.81
#